data_AF-A0A511M9V5-F1
#
_entry.id   AF-A0A511M9V5-F1
#
_cell.length_a   1.000
_cell.length_b   1.000
_cell.length_c   1.000
_cell.angle_alpha   90.00
_cell.angle_beta   90.00
_cell.angle_gamma   90.00
#
_symmetry.space_group_name_H-M   'P 1'
#
loop_
_entity.id
_entity.type
_entity.pdbx_description
1 polymer ?
#
loop_
_entity_poly.entity_id
_entity_poly.type
_entity_poly.pdbx_seq_one_letter_code
_entity_poly.pdbx_strand_id
1 'polypeptide(L)'
;MLRRLLRGTALVTLLALTSCALLPGDRNHNDRPAVVVDTAGSFRPGLSVSIPDSLAADFTQLQPSLGGQVGLAIMPVGGGRMTIFGDWTSGIAWSTIKVPLAIAALRHDSDRSILEEAEAAITVSDNDAAEQLWQSLGDGLEAAQAVQDVIDEGGDSTTGVAGPRTRLDYTAFGQTEWTLANQVRFASRLPCLPQTSEVTALMSEITPEQSWGLGTLPGAAFKGGWGPDDDTGIYTVRQFGVVPTESGMVAVALAAQADSGTYDDATAILSRLAVLLGRHLNELRGGSCTP
;
A
#
# COMPACT_ATOMS: atom_id res chain seq x y z
N MET A 1 67.55 6.75 56.67
CA MET A 1 67.25 8.12 57.13
C MET A 1 67.01 9.02 55.92
N LEU A 2 65.83 9.66 55.91
CA LEU A 2 65.52 11.00 55.38
C LEU A 2 65.53 11.22 53.83
N ARG A 3 64.38 11.23 53.13
CA ARG A 3 63.29 12.23 52.96
C ARG A 3 63.56 13.36 51.92
N ARG A 4 62.50 13.62 51.13
CA ARG A 4 62.13 14.79 50.27
C ARG A 4 62.43 14.61 48.77
N LEU A 5 61.45 14.45 47.87
CA LEU A 5 60.36 15.34 47.36
C LEU A 5 60.86 16.58 46.63
N LEU A 6 60.60 16.65 45.30
CA LEU A 6 60.31 17.81 44.43
C LEU A 6 60.40 17.29 42.97
N ARG A 7 59.33 16.97 42.22
CA ARG A 7 58.24 17.76 41.58
C ARG A 7 58.72 18.94 40.69
N GLY A 8 58.36 18.85 39.41
CA GLY A 8 58.46 19.88 38.34
C GLY A 8 59.52 19.51 37.29
N THR A 9 59.33 19.59 35.97
CA THR A 9 58.30 20.16 35.08
C THR A 9 58.68 19.72 33.66
N ALA A 10 57.74 19.27 32.82
CA ALA A 10 57.95 19.20 31.37
C ALA A 10 56.66 19.60 30.63
N LEU A 11 56.77 20.69 29.87
CA LEU A 11 55.81 21.29 28.94
C LEU A 11 55.23 20.23 27.98
N VAL A 12 53.90 20.14 27.85
CA VAL A 12 53.03 20.85 26.88
C VAL A 12 53.38 20.56 25.41
N THR A 13 52.62 19.66 24.80
CA THR A 13 52.34 19.63 23.36
C THR A 13 50.82 19.79 23.17
N LEU A 14 50.45 20.84 22.43
CA LEU A 14 49.10 21.16 22.00
C LEU A 14 48.55 20.09 21.06
N LEU A 15 47.30 19.67 21.27
CA LEU A 15 46.41 19.22 20.22
C LEU A 15 45.03 19.83 20.49
N ALA A 16 44.73 20.87 19.71
CA ALA A 16 43.45 21.57 19.71
C ALA A 16 42.46 20.81 18.83
N LEU A 17 41.37 20.33 19.43
CA LEU A 17 40.12 20.05 18.73
C LEU A 17 38.97 20.62 19.57
N THR A 18 38.76 21.93 19.43
CA THR A 18 37.51 22.58 19.81
C THR A 18 36.55 22.45 18.64
N SER A 19 35.56 21.56 18.74
CA SER A 19 34.35 21.67 17.92
C SER A 19 33.16 21.81 18.86
N CYS A 20 32.70 23.06 19.00
CA CYS A 20 31.44 23.41 19.63
C CYS A 20 30.33 23.23 18.59
N ALA A 21 29.35 22.38 18.86
CA ALA A 21 27.93 22.58 18.54
C ALA A 21 27.14 21.32 18.93
N LEU A 22 26.76 21.21 20.21
CA LEU A 22 25.65 20.38 20.66
C LEU A 22 24.46 21.31 20.85
N LEU A 23 23.60 21.38 19.83
CA LEU A 23 22.21 21.80 19.96
C LEU A 23 21.35 20.81 19.18
N PRO A 24 20.28 20.25 19.76
CA PRO A 24 19.27 19.51 19.01
C PRO A 24 18.61 20.51 18.06
N GLY A 25 18.72 20.29 16.76
CA GLY A 25 17.99 21.08 15.77
C GLY A 25 16.50 20.85 15.97
N ASP A 26 15.77 21.94 16.20
CA ASP A 26 14.32 22.00 16.06
C ASP A 26 13.91 21.39 14.73
N ARG A 27 13.23 20.24 14.78
CA ARG A 27 12.49 19.72 13.64
C ARG A 27 11.33 20.67 13.41
N ASN A 28 11.47 21.58 12.44
CA ASN A 28 10.36 22.34 11.90
C ASN A 28 9.30 21.36 11.38
N HIS A 29 8.30 21.05 12.19
CA HIS A 29 7.04 20.43 11.77
C HIS A 29 6.21 21.45 10.99
N ASN A 30 6.60 21.69 9.74
CA ASN A 30 5.82 22.52 8.83
C ASN A 30 5.79 21.97 7.39
N ASP A 31 6.05 20.66 7.22
CA ASP A 31 5.68 19.99 5.98
C ASP A 31 4.19 19.67 6.04
N ARG A 32 3.42 20.44 5.26
CA ARG A 32 2.06 20.06 4.89
C ARG A 32 2.11 18.69 4.20
N PRO A 33 1.17 17.77 4.45
CA PRO A 33 1.12 16.52 3.69
C PRO A 33 1.11 16.83 2.19
N ALA A 34 2.00 16.19 1.45
CA ALA A 34 2.14 16.42 0.01
C ALA A 34 0.95 15.76 -0.71
N VAL A 35 -0.01 16.58 -1.15
CA VAL A 35 -0.98 16.15 -2.15
C VAL A 35 -0.27 16.11 -3.50
N VAL A 36 0.22 14.95 -3.90
CA VAL A 36 0.78 14.77 -5.25
C VAL A 36 -0.36 14.43 -6.20
N VAL A 37 -0.80 15.42 -6.98
CA VAL A 37 -1.66 15.21 -8.15
C VAL A 37 -0.76 14.96 -9.34
N ASP A 38 -0.65 13.71 -9.80
CA ASP A 38 0.02 13.42 -11.07
C ASP A 38 -0.89 13.86 -12.23
N THR A 39 -0.60 15.03 -12.80
CA THR A 39 -1.28 15.55 -14.00
C THR A 39 -0.46 15.25 -15.26
N ALA A 40 -0.29 13.98 -15.60
CA ALA A 40 0.11 13.59 -16.96
C ALA A 40 -1.12 13.67 -17.89
N GLY A 41 -1.50 14.88 -18.30
CA GLY A 41 -2.58 15.08 -19.27
C GLY A 41 -2.77 16.55 -19.63
N SER A 42 -2.65 16.87 -20.92
CA SER A 42 -2.81 18.21 -21.50
C SER A 42 -3.99 18.99 -20.91
N PHE A 43 -3.69 20.14 -20.31
CA PHE A 43 -4.65 21.06 -19.70
C PHE A 43 -5.70 21.52 -20.73
N ARG A 44 -6.95 21.11 -20.55
CA ARG A 44 -8.12 21.78 -21.15
C ARG A 44 -8.71 22.72 -20.10
N PRO A 45 -8.77 24.04 -20.32
CA PRO A 45 -9.40 24.95 -19.37
C PRO A 45 -10.90 24.65 -19.34
N GLY A 46 -11.40 24.10 -18.23
CA GLY A 46 -12.82 23.78 -18.04
C GLY A 46 -13.16 22.51 -17.26
N LEU A 47 -12.19 21.73 -16.77
CA LEU A 47 -12.45 20.56 -15.91
C LEU A 47 -12.00 20.86 -14.47
N SER A 48 -12.93 21.33 -13.66
CA SER A 48 -12.77 21.45 -12.20
C SER A 48 -12.36 20.11 -11.60
N VAL A 49 -11.19 20.07 -10.96
CA VAL A 49 -10.80 19.00 -10.03
C VAL A 49 -11.69 19.16 -8.80
N SER A 50 -12.68 18.29 -8.64
CA SER A 50 -13.40 18.16 -7.38
C SER A 50 -12.83 16.96 -6.64
N ILE A 51 -11.69 17.16 -5.96
CA ILE A 51 -11.52 16.46 -4.68
C ILE A 51 -12.51 17.19 -3.76
N PRO A 52 -13.30 16.51 -2.94
CA PRO A 52 -14.02 17.20 -1.89
C PRO A 52 -12.97 17.83 -0.98
N ASP A 53 -12.87 19.17 -0.96
CA ASP A 53 -11.97 19.90 -0.06
C ASP A 53 -12.13 19.43 1.41
N SER A 54 -13.29 18.85 1.74
CA SER A 54 -13.64 18.15 2.98
C SER A 54 -12.81 16.89 3.28
N LEU A 55 -12.65 15.93 2.35
CA LEU A 55 -11.86 14.71 2.62
C LEU A 55 -10.40 15.04 2.92
N ALA A 56 -9.81 15.96 2.13
CA ALA A 56 -8.44 16.40 2.33
C ALA A 56 -8.27 17.13 3.68
N ALA A 57 -9.23 17.97 4.06
CA ALA A 57 -9.24 18.66 5.34
C ALA A 57 -9.36 17.68 6.53
N ASP A 58 -10.31 16.75 6.48
CA ASP A 58 -10.51 15.76 7.53
C ASP A 58 -9.32 14.80 7.65
N PHE A 59 -8.70 14.41 6.53
CA PHE A 59 -7.46 13.62 6.56
C PHE A 59 -6.33 14.39 7.26
N THR A 60 -6.15 15.67 6.91
CA THR A 60 -5.13 16.54 7.52
C THR A 60 -5.34 16.68 9.03
N GLN A 61 -6.60 16.73 9.49
CA GLN A 61 -6.92 16.76 10.91
C GLN A 61 -6.70 15.40 11.58
N LEU A 62 -6.98 14.29 10.89
CA LEU A 62 -6.88 12.94 11.42
C LEU A 62 -5.43 12.48 11.57
N GLN A 63 -4.59 12.68 10.55
CA GLN A 63 -3.25 12.09 10.44
C GLN A 63 -2.39 12.27 11.71
N PRO A 64 -2.26 13.46 12.33
CA PRO A 64 -1.44 13.65 13.53
C PRO A 64 -1.93 12.84 14.74
N SER A 65 -3.19 12.40 14.75
CA SER A 65 -3.79 11.62 15.84
C SER A 65 -3.75 10.10 15.62
N LEU A 66 -3.21 9.63 14.49
CA LEU A 66 -3.14 8.20 14.17
C LEU A 66 -1.99 7.50 14.90
N GLY A 67 -0.90 8.22 15.21
CA GLY A 67 0.26 7.66 15.93
C GLY A 67 1.03 6.65 15.08
N GLY A 68 1.49 7.07 13.91
CA GLY A 68 2.21 6.24 12.96
C GLY A 68 2.29 6.87 11.58
N GLN A 69 2.96 6.17 10.66
CA GLN A 69 2.97 6.51 9.24
C GLN A 69 1.77 5.90 8.54
N VAL A 70 1.17 6.65 7.62
CA VAL A 70 -0.04 6.23 6.91
C VAL A 70 -0.04 6.66 5.46
N GLY A 71 -0.74 5.91 4.64
CA GLY A 71 -1.01 6.29 3.26
C GLY A 71 -2.39 5.84 2.80
N LEU A 72 -3.04 6.70 2.02
CA LEU A 72 -4.33 6.45 1.40
C LEU A 72 -4.26 6.92 -0.05
N ALA A 73 -4.49 6.01 -0.99
CA ALA A 73 -4.59 6.32 -2.40
C ALA A 73 -5.99 5.94 -2.92
N ILE A 74 -6.59 6.82 -3.72
CA ILE A 74 -7.95 6.68 -4.27
C ILE A 74 -7.92 6.95 -5.76
N MET A 75 -8.64 6.15 -6.54
CA MET A 75 -8.78 6.32 -7.99
C MET A 75 -10.15 5.83 -8.47
N PRO A 76 -10.88 6.55 -9.33
CA PRO A 76 -12.12 6.04 -9.92
C PRO A 76 -11.84 4.78 -10.75
N VAL A 77 -12.67 3.74 -10.63
CA VAL A 77 -12.56 2.53 -11.47
C VAL A 77 -12.71 2.90 -12.95
N GLY A 78 -11.85 2.35 -13.81
CA GLY A 78 -11.80 2.69 -15.24
C GLY A 78 -11.28 4.09 -15.56
N GLY A 79 -11.14 4.97 -14.56
CA GLY A 79 -10.69 6.35 -14.68
C GLY A 79 -9.16 6.51 -14.70
N GLY A 80 -8.70 7.77 -14.62
CA GLY A 80 -7.27 8.12 -14.74
C GLY A 80 -6.72 9.04 -13.64
N ARG A 81 -7.56 9.64 -12.79
CA ARG A 81 -7.10 10.60 -11.77
C ARG A 81 -6.97 9.92 -10.42
N MET A 82 -5.74 9.94 -9.91
CA MET A 82 -5.41 9.42 -8.58
C MET A 82 -5.31 10.56 -7.57
N THR A 83 -5.72 10.30 -6.34
CA THR A 83 -5.47 11.17 -5.18
C THR A 83 -4.74 10.36 -4.13
N ILE A 84 -3.63 10.88 -3.59
CA ILE A 84 -2.84 10.23 -2.54
C ILE A 84 -2.73 11.17 -1.34
N PHE A 85 -2.86 10.61 -0.15
CA PHE A 85 -2.72 11.27 1.15
C PHE A 85 -1.75 10.51 2.04
N GLY A 86 -1.14 11.22 3.00
CA GLY A 86 -0.28 10.64 4.02
C GLY A 86 1.22 10.73 3.69
N ASP A 87 2.01 10.11 4.54
CA ASP A 87 3.48 10.08 4.51
C ASP A 87 4.06 8.68 4.19
N TRP A 88 3.21 7.66 4.07
CA TRP A 88 3.59 6.32 3.61
C TRP A 88 3.26 6.15 2.12
N THR A 89 4.24 5.74 1.31
CA THR A 89 4.06 5.65 -0.15
C THR A 89 4.41 4.29 -0.76
N SER A 90 5.28 3.50 -0.13
CA SER A 90 5.75 2.21 -0.66
C SER A 90 6.16 1.25 0.44
N GLY A 91 6.13 -0.04 0.09
CA GLY A 91 6.58 -1.15 0.93
C GLY A 91 6.20 -2.49 0.30
N ILE A 92 6.54 -3.56 1.00
CA ILE A 92 6.26 -4.94 0.60
C ILE A 92 4.76 -5.18 0.41
N ALA A 93 4.38 -5.92 -0.63
CA ALA A 93 3.00 -6.26 -0.97
C ALA A 93 2.34 -7.15 0.09
N TRP A 94 3.11 -8.04 0.73
CA TRP A 94 2.57 -9.09 1.59
C TRP A 94 1.48 -9.88 0.85
N SER A 95 0.46 -10.37 1.56
CA SER A 95 -0.63 -11.14 0.96
C SER A 95 -1.52 -10.36 -0.02
N THR A 96 -1.30 -9.06 -0.26
CA THR A 96 -2.03 -8.34 -1.32
C THR A 96 -1.64 -8.84 -2.72
N ILE A 97 -0.45 -9.41 -2.89
CA ILE A 97 0.00 -10.02 -4.14
C ILE A 97 -0.80 -11.29 -4.52
N LYS A 98 -1.56 -11.86 -3.59
CA LYS A 98 -2.37 -13.06 -3.86
C LYS A 98 -3.49 -12.79 -4.87
N VAL A 99 -3.91 -11.53 -5.03
CA VAL A 99 -4.91 -11.15 -6.04
C VAL A 99 -4.38 -11.39 -7.46
N PRO A 100 -3.28 -10.76 -7.92
CA PRO A 100 -2.75 -11.07 -9.26
C PRO A 100 -2.29 -12.53 -9.40
N LEU A 101 -1.82 -13.18 -8.32
CA LEU A 101 -1.48 -14.60 -8.32
C LEU A 101 -2.70 -15.50 -8.61
N ALA A 102 -3.80 -15.31 -7.89
CA ALA A 102 -5.02 -16.10 -8.10
C ALA A 102 -5.60 -15.87 -9.51
N ILE A 103 -5.53 -14.64 -10.03
CA ILE A 103 -5.95 -14.34 -11.41
C ILE A 103 -5.08 -15.09 -12.42
N ALA A 104 -3.75 -15.05 -12.25
CA ALA A 104 -2.83 -15.77 -13.12
C ALA A 104 -3.12 -17.27 -13.12
N ALA A 105 -3.27 -17.87 -11.93
CA ALA A 105 -3.53 -19.31 -11.78
C ALA A 105 -4.86 -19.72 -12.41
N LEU A 106 -5.96 -18.99 -12.14
CA LEU A 106 -7.27 -19.28 -12.72
C LEU A 106 -7.35 -19.06 -14.24
N ARG A 107 -6.49 -18.20 -14.79
CA ARG A 107 -6.34 -18.05 -16.24
C ARG A 107 -5.52 -19.18 -16.86
N HIS A 108 -4.57 -19.72 -16.11
CA HIS A 108 -3.72 -20.83 -16.54
C HIS A 108 -4.50 -22.15 -16.55
N ASP A 109 -5.28 -22.41 -15.50
CA ASP A 109 -6.04 -23.64 -15.32
C ASP A 109 -7.37 -23.36 -14.59
N SER A 110 -8.45 -23.87 -15.16
CA SER A 110 -9.83 -23.74 -14.64
C SER A 110 -10.27 -24.92 -13.78
N ASP A 111 -9.36 -25.82 -13.43
CA ASP A 111 -9.65 -26.97 -12.59
C ASP A 111 -10.21 -26.57 -11.22
N ARG A 112 -11.11 -27.42 -10.71
CA ARG A 112 -11.82 -27.16 -9.45
C ARG A 112 -10.86 -26.97 -8.27
N SER A 113 -9.72 -27.68 -8.26
CA SER A 113 -8.69 -27.51 -7.24
C SER A 113 -8.10 -26.11 -7.25
N ILE A 114 -7.83 -25.53 -8.42
CA ILE A 114 -7.28 -24.16 -8.52
C ILE A 114 -8.27 -23.14 -7.97
N LEU A 115 -9.57 -23.34 -8.21
CA LEU A 115 -10.60 -22.50 -7.62
C LEU A 115 -10.65 -22.59 -6.09
N GLU A 116 -10.50 -23.79 -5.53
CA GLU A 116 -10.48 -24.02 -4.08
C GLU A 116 -9.24 -23.38 -3.43
N GLU A 117 -8.06 -23.49 -4.07
CA GLU A 117 -6.86 -22.80 -3.61
C GLU A 117 -6.98 -21.27 -3.72
N ALA A 118 -7.61 -20.76 -4.79
CA ALA A 118 -7.89 -19.33 -4.94
C ALA A 118 -8.84 -18.82 -3.84
N GLU A 119 -9.89 -19.57 -3.52
CA GLU A 119 -10.82 -19.25 -2.44
C GLU A 119 -10.08 -19.14 -1.10
N ALA A 120 -9.25 -20.13 -0.74
CA ALA A 120 -8.48 -20.11 0.49
C ALA A 120 -7.42 -18.99 0.51
N ALA A 121 -6.70 -18.79 -0.59
CA ALA A 121 -5.67 -17.75 -0.68
C ALA A 121 -6.25 -16.33 -0.59
N ILE A 122 -7.48 -16.11 -1.07
CA ILE A 122 -8.11 -14.78 -1.06
C ILE A 122 -8.89 -14.53 0.24
N THR A 123 -9.80 -15.42 0.62
CA THR A 123 -10.79 -15.17 1.70
C THR A 123 -10.19 -15.24 3.11
N VAL A 124 -9.34 -16.24 3.36
CA VAL A 124 -8.64 -16.45 4.64
C VAL A 124 -7.14 -16.16 4.56
N SER A 125 -6.65 -15.73 3.40
CA SER A 125 -5.24 -15.42 3.19
C SER A 125 -4.29 -16.60 3.44
N ASP A 126 -4.72 -17.83 3.11
CA ASP A 126 -3.92 -19.05 3.29
C ASP A 126 -2.62 -19.01 2.46
N ASN A 127 -1.47 -19.26 3.08
CA ASN A 127 -0.16 -19.20 2.43
C ASN A 127 0.18 -20.48 1.68
N ASP A 128 -0.27 -21.64 2.18
CA ASP A 128 -0.03 -22.92 1.51
C ASP A 128 -0.86 -22.95 0.22
N ALA A 129 -2.10 -22.48 0.26
CA ALA A 129 -2.92 -22.33 -0.95
C ALA A 129 -2.28 -21.38 -1.97
N ALA A 130 -1.72 -20.25 -1.52
CA ALA A 130 -1.00 -19.34 -2.41
C ALA A 130 0.24 -20.00 -3.04
N GLU A 131 0.98 -20.81 -2.29
CA GLU A 131 2.10 -21.58 -2.81
C GLU A 131 1.65 -22.62 -3.84
N GLN A 132 0.51 -23.28 -3.63
CA GLN A 132 -0.07 -24.21 -4.61
C GLN A 132 -0.49 -23.51 -5.91
N LEU A 133 -1.08 -22.31 -5.81
CA LEU A 133 -1.38 -21.47 -6.97
C LEU A 133 -0.10 -21.09 -7.72
N TRP A 134 0.97 -20.72 -7.00
CA TRP A 134 2.26 -20.38 -7.60
C TRP A 134 2.86 -21.58 -8.36
N GLN A 135 2.88 -22.76 -7.75
CA GLN A 135 3.40 -23.98 -8.37
C GLN A 135 2.57 -24.43 -9.57
N SER A 136 1.27 -24.13 -9.59
CA SER A 136 0.40 -24.46 -10.74
C SER A 136 0.77 -23.71 -12.02
N LEU A 137 1.52 -22.59 -11.92
CA LEU A 137 1.89 -21.74 -13.04
C LEU A 137 3.15 -22.19 -13.79
N GLY A 138 3.83 -23.23 -13.31
CA GLY A 138 5.08 -23.74 -13.89
C GLY A 138 6.28 -23.55 -12.97
N ASP A 139 7.48 -23.43 -13.55
CA ASP A 139 8.66 -23.13 -12.75
C ASP A 139 8.62 -21.70 -12.16
N GLY A 140 9.53 -21.38 -11.24
CA GLY A 140 9.50 -20.09 -10.55
C GLY A 140 9.63 -18.87 -11.47
N LEU A 141 10.22 -19.00 -12.66
CA LEU A 141 10.33 -17.91 -13.62
C LEU A 141 9.06 -17.79 -14.47
N GLU A 142 8.49 -18.93 -14.90
CA GLU A 142 7.19 -18.99 -15.60
C GLU A 142 6.07 -18.43 -14.72
N ALA A 143 6.01 -18.86 -13.46
CA ALA A 143 5.08 -18.35 -12.46
C ALA A 143 5.25 -16.85 -12.25
N ALA A 144 6.49 -16.38 -12.11
CA ALA A 144 6.77 -14.97 -11.94
C ALA A 144 6.30 -14.14 -13.15
N GLN A 145 6.55 -14.63 -14.38
CA GLN A 145 6.10 -13.95 -15.58
C GLN A 145 4.58 -13.89 -15.66
N ALA A 146 3.89 -14.99 -15.35
CA ALA A 146 2.43 -15.03 -15.38
C ALA A 146 1.78 -14.04 -14.40
N VAL A 147 2.33 -13.92 -13.18
CA VAL A 147 1.85 -12.92 -12.19
C VAL A 147 2.22 -11.50 -12.62
N GLN A 148 3.43 -11.29 -13.15
CA GLN A 148 3.86 -9.98 -13.67
C GLN A 148 2.96 -9.51 -14.81
N ASP A 149 2.55 -10.40 -15.73
CA ASP A 149 1.65 -10.06 -16.84
C ASP A 149 0.31 -9.53 -16.34
N VAL A 150 -0.25 -10.12 -15.29
CA VAL A 150 -1.48 -9.63 -14.65
C VAL A 150 -1.27 -8.25 -14.01
N ILE A 151 -0.15 -8.05 -13.30
CA ILE A 151 0.20 -6.75 -12.70
C ILE A 151 0.34 -5.68 -13.78
N ASP A 152 1.02 -5.98 -14.88
CA ASP A 152 1.25 -5.06 -15.99
C ASP A 152 -0.05 -4.72 -16.74
N GLU A 153 -0.96 -5.70 -16.88
CA GLU A 153 -2.28 -5.49 -17.47
C GLU A 153 -3.12 -4.46 -16.68
N GLY A 154 -3.09 -4.55 -15.34
CA GLY A 154 -3.76 -3.60 -14.45
C GLY A 154 -2.97 -2.32 -14.16
N GLY A 155 -1.66 -2.32 -14.44
CA GLY A 155 -0.68 -1.31 -14.01
C GLY A 155 -0.51 -0.11 -14.93
N ASP A 156 -1.23 -0.06 -16.06
CA ASP A 156 -1.19 0.93 -17.15
C ASP A 156 -0.21 0.62 -18.29
N SER A 157 -0.74 -0.06 -19.32
CA SER A 157 -0.13 -0.25 -20.64
C SER A 157 -0.37 0.94 -21.60
N THR A 158 -1.13 1.97 -21.19
CA THR A 158 -1.72 2.97 -22.09
C THR A 158 -1.08 4.36 -22.07
N THR A 159 -0.37 4.76 -21.01
CA THR A 159 0.17 6.13 -20.96
C THR A 159 1.51 6.33 -21.67
N GLY A 160 2.26 5.26 -21.95
CA GLY A 160 3.62 5.40 -22.50
C GLY A 160 4.57 6.20 -21.60
N VAL A 161 4.14 6.55 -20.38
CA VAL A 161 4.92 7.28 -19.40
C VAL A 161 5.63 6.26 -18.53
N ALA A 162 6.97 6.31 -18.56
CA ALA A 162 7.85 5.50 -17.72
C ALA A 162 7.74 5.94 -16.24
N GLY A 163 6.67 5.56 -15.56
CA GLY A 163 6.65 5.45 -14.11
C GLY A 163 7.36 4.17 -13.65
N PRO A 164 7.86 4.09 -12.40
CA PRO A 164 8.41 2.84 -11.89
C PRO A 164 7.31 1.78 -11.87
N ARG A 165 7.49 0.73 -12.69
CA ARG A 165 6.61 -0.43 -12.72
C ARG A 165 6.90 -1.30 -11.50
N THR A 166 5.86 -1.88 -10.92
CA THR A 166 6.04 -2.95 -9.94
C THR A 166 6.74 -4.10 -10.65
N ARG A 167 7.88 -4.54 -10.12
CA ARG A 167 8.60 -5.72 -10.60
C ARG A 167 8.45 -6.81 -9.56
N LEU A 168 7.88 -7.93 -9.95
CA LEU A 168 7.69 -9.08 -9.09
C LEU A 168 9.04 -9.61 -8.58
N ASP A 169 9.10 -9.89 -7.29
CA ASP A 169 10.18 -10.70 -6.73
C ASP A 169 9.87 -12.18 -6.97
N TYR A 170 10.59 -12.78 -7.90
CA TYR A 170 10.41 -14.19 -8.27
C TYR A 170 10.98 -15.17 -7.23
N THR A 171 11.78 -14.69 -6.27
CA THR A 171 12.33 -15.51 -5.19
C THR A 171 11.40 -15.58 -3.99
N ALA A 172 10.61 -14.53 -3.79
CA ALA A 172 9.56 -14.49 -2.79
C ALA A 172 8.46 -13.50 -3.24
N PHE A 173 7.44 -13.98 -3.93
CA PHE A 173 6.40 -13.11 -4.52
C PHE A 173 5.74 -12.19 -3.49
N GLY A 174 5.59 -12.65 -2.23
CA GLY A 174 5.11 -11.85 -1.10
C GLY A 174 5.96 -10.64 -0.75
N GLN A 175 7.27 -10.68 -1.03
CA GLN A 175 8.27 -9.64 -0.76
C GLN A 175 8.34 -8.58 -1.87
N THR A 176 7.52 -8.71 -2.92
CA THR A 176 7.44 -7.73 -4.00
C THR A 176 7.14 -6.34 -3.45
N GLU A 177 8.01 -5.36 -3.73
CA GLU A 177 7.73 -3.97 -3.40
C GLU A 177 6.58 -3.46 -4.27
N TRP A 178 5.55 -2.88 -3.64
CA TRP A 178 4.39 -2.35 -4.33
C TRP A 178 3.95 -1.01 -3.75
N THR A 179 4.17 0.07 -4.50
CA THR A 179 3.75 1.42 -4.10
C THR A 179 2.23 1.53 -3.98
N LEU A 180 1.73 2.45 -3.14
CA LEU A 180 0.28 2.73 -3.10
C LEU A 180 -0.26 3.18 -4.45
N ALA A 181 0.53 3.97 -5.18
CA ALA A 181 0.14 4.46 -6.50
C ALA A 181 -0.09 3.31 -7.49
N ASN A 182 0.85 2.36 -7.57
CA ASN A 182 0.71 1.21 -8.45
C ASN A 182 -0.41 0.27 -7.97
N GLN A 183 -0.60 0.12 -6.65
CA GLN A 183 -1.61 -0.77 -6.10
C GLN A 183 -3.03 -0.24 -6.31
N VAL A 184 -3.27 1.06 -6.09
CA VAL A 184 -4.58 1.66 -6.39
C VAL A 184 -4.87 1.68 -7.89
N ARG A 185 -3.83 1.87 -8.71
CA ARG A 185 -3.96 1.81 -10.18
C ARG A 185 -4.39 0.42 -10.63
N PHE A 186 -3.72 -0.63 -10.15
CA PHE A 186 -4.12 -2.01 -10.39
C PHE A 186 -5.56 -2.26 -9.95
N ALA A 187 -5.95 -1.88 -8.72
CA ALA A 187 -7.36 -1.99 -8.29
C ALA A 187 -8.35 -1.19 -9.16
N SER A 188 -7.96 -0.03 -9.69
CA SER A 188 -8.83 0.78 -10.56
C SER A 188 -9.14 0.11 -11.89
N ARG A 189 -8.26 -0.81 -12.32
CA ARG A 189 -8.41 -1.60 -13.54
C ARG A 189 -8.98 -2.98 -13.28
N LEU A 190 -8.79 -3.52 -12.07
CA LEU A 190 -9.14 -4.89 -11.71
C LEU A 190 -10.54 -5.32 -12.16
N PRO A 191 -11.65 -4.58 -11.90
CA PRO A 191 -12.98 -4.99 -12.35
C PRO A 191 -13.17 -4.94 -13.87
N CYS A 192 -12.24 -4.31 -14.60
CA CYS A 192 -12.30 -4.10 -16.05
C CYS A 192 -11.38 -5.04 -16.82
N LEU A 193 -10.56 -5.84 -16.12
CA LEU A 193 -9.71 -6.84 -16.74
C LEU A 193 -10.53 -8.10 -17.06
N PRO A 194 -10.27 -8.77 -18.18
CA PRO A 194 -10.92 -10.04 -18.51
C PRO A 194 -10.62 -11.10 -17.46
N GLN A 195 -11.55 -12.04 -17.23
CA GLN A 195 -11.33 -13.21 -16.37
C GLN A 195 -10.86 -12.86 -14.94
N THR A 196 -11.42 -11.81 -14.34
CA THR A 196 -11.15 -11.40 -12.95
C THR A 196 -12.36 -11.55 -12.03
N SER A 197 -13.53 -11.87 -12.59
CA SER A 197 -14.82 -11.94 -11.88
C SER A 197 -14.74 -12.81 -10.64
N GLU A 198 -14.19 -14.01 -10.77
CA GLU A 198 -14.05 -15.00 -9.70
C GLU A 198 -13.23 -14.43 -8.54
N VAL A 199 -12.06 -13.86 -8.81
CA VAL A 199 -11.21 -13.28 -7.76
C VAL A 199 -11.85 -12.05 -7.13
N THR A 200 -12.51 -11.19 -7.92
CA THR A 200 -13.21 -10.02 -7.35
C THR A 200 -14.43 -10.41 -6.50
N ALA A 201 -15.10 -11.53 -6.82
CA ALA A 201 -16.15 -12.08 -5.98
C ALA A 201 -15.58 -12.58 -4.64
N LEU A 202 -14.49 -13.35 -4.68
CA LEU A 202 -13.80 -13.82 -3.47
C LEU A 202 -13.29 -12.66 -2.60
N MET A 203 -12.83 -11.57 -3.19
CA MET A 203 -12.45 -10.35 -2.46
C MET A 203 -13.62 -9.68 -1.71
N SER A 204 -14.86 -10.03 -2.03
CA SER A 204 -16.06 -9.59 -1.31
C SER A 204 -16.45 -10.54 -0.16
N GLU A 205 -15.73 -11.64 0.01
CA GLU A 205 -16.02 -12.75 0.93
C GLU A 205 -14.89 -12.95 1.96
N ILE A 206 -14.08 -11.91 2.22
CA ILE A 206 -13.04 -11.91 3.25
C ILE A 206 -13.64 -12.24 4.61
N THR A 207 -12.97 -13.08 5.40
CA THR A 207 -13.53 -13.52 6.68
C THR A 207 -13.64 -12.39 7.72
N PRO A 208 -14.53 -12.53 8.71
CA PRO A 208 -14.72 -11.50 9.74
C PRO A 208 -13.43 -11.14 10.49
N GLU A 209 -12.53 -12.09 10.72
CA GLU A 209 -11.26 -11.89 11.43
C GLU A 209 -10.29 -10.97 10.67
N GLN A 210 -10.43 -10.89 9.34
CA GLN A 210 -9.61 -10.05 8.47
C GLN A 210 -10.37 -8.82 7.93
N SER A 211 -11.62 -8.62 8.38
CA SER A 211 -12.52 -7.53 7.95
C SER A 211 -12.32 -6.22 8.72
N TRP A 212 -11.07 -5.87 9.03
CA TRP A 212 -10.67 -4.54 9.49
C TRP A 212 -10.46 -3.60 8.29
N GLY A 213 -10.24 -2.29 8.52
CA GLY A 213 -9.98 -1.35 7.43
C GLY A 213 -11.15 -1.27 6.43
N LEU A 214 -10.88 -1.53 5.15
CA LEU A 214 -11.89 -1.54 4.08
C LEU A 214 -13.04 -2.51 4.33
N GLY A 215 -12.81 -3.61 5.09
CA GLY A 215 -13.87 -4.54 5.48
C GLY A 215 -14.98 -3.94 6.35
N THR A 216 -14.75 -2.74 6.91
CA THR A 216 -15.78 -1.98 7.63
C THR A 216 -16.73 -1.20 6.71
N LEU A 217 -16.41 -1.12 5.41
CA LEU A 217 -17.20 -0.38 4.42
C LEU A 217 -18.17 -1.34 3.69
N PRO A 218 -19.49 -1.05 3.71
CA PRO A 218 -20.47 -1.90 3.04
C PRO A 218 -20.18 -2.09 1.54
N GLY A 219 -20.15 -3.35 1.11
CA GLY A 219 -19.95 -3.72 -0.29
C GLY A 219 -18.52 -3.57 -0.81
N ALA A 220 -17.53 -3.31 0.06
CA ALA A 220 -16.13 -3.31 -0.34
C ALA A 220 -15.68 -4.71 -0.75
N ALA A 221 -14.90 -4.78 -1.84
CA ALA A 221 -14.17 -5.97 -2.25
C ALA A 221 -12.68 -5.68 -2.14
N PHE A 222 -11.95 -6.37 -1.26
CA PHE A 222 -10.59 -6.02 -0.90
C PHE A 222 -9.71 -7.23 -0.60
N LYS A 223 -8.40 -7.00 -0.52
CA LYS A 223 -7.44 -7.96 0.05
C LYS A 223 -6.48 -7.25 0.99
N GLY A 224 -6.30 -7.82 2.17
CA GLY A 224 -5.29 -7.40 3.15
C GLY A 224 -3.96 -8.14 3.02
N GLY A 225 -2.90 -7.50 3.49
CA GLY A 225 -1.58 -8.08 3.69
C GLY A 225 -0.85 -7.40 4.84
N TRP A 226 -0.11 -8.17 5.63
CA TRP A 226 0.59 -7.67 6.80
C TRP A 226 1.82 -8.52 7.10
N GLY A 227 2.78 -7.94 7.81
CA GLY A 227 3.92 -8.64 8.35
C GLY A 227 4.91 -7.68 9.03
N PRO A 228 5.75 -8.20 9.93
CA PRO A 228 6.83 -7.43 10.52
C PRO A 228 7.95 -7.23 9.50
N ASP A 229 8.58 -6.07 9.55
CA ASP A 229 9.89 -5.86 8.94
C ASP A 229 10.94 -6.74 9.65
N ASP A 230 11.78 -7.45 8.89
CA ASP A 230 12.71 -8.44 9.44
C ASP A 230 13.80 -7.82 10.34
N ASP A 231 14.16 -6.56 10.10
CA ASP A 231 15.23 -5.86 10.84
C ASP A 231 14.69 -5.13 12.07
N THR A 232 13.54 -4.48 11.95
CA THR A 232 12.96 -3.60 12.98
C THR A 232 11.83 -4.25 13.78
N GLY A 233 11.21 -5.30 13.25
CA GLY A 233 10.02 -5.95 13.82
C GLY A 233 8.73 -5.12 13.69
N ILE A 234 8.78 -3.95 13.04
CA ILE A 234 7.64 -3.06 12.87
C ILE A 234 6.66 -3.67 11.88
N TYR A 235 5.42 -3.85 12.30
CA TYR A 235 4.36 -4.33 11.41
C TYR A 235 3.98 -3.27 10.38
N THR A 236 4.00 -3.69 9.11
CA THR A 236 3.25 -3.03 8.06
C THR A 236 1.92 -3.74 7.90
N VAL A 237 0.84 -2.98 7.83
CA VAL A 237 -0.49 -3.49 7.49
C VAL A 237 -1.01 -2.70 6.30
N ARG A 238 -1.48 -3.39 5.26
CA ARG A 238 -1.98 -2.77 4.05
C ARG A 238 -3.20 -3.50 3.49
N GLN A 239 -4.03 -2.75 2.76
CA GLN A 239 -5.19 -3.26 2.03
C GLN A 239 -5.31 -2.55 0.71
N PHE A 240 -5.88 -3.23 -0.27
CA PHE A 240 -6.37 -2.58 -1.47
C PHE A 240 -7.60 -3.28 -2.03
N GLY A 241 -8.36 -2.58 -2.86
CA GLY A 241 -9.60 -3.10 -3.40
C GLY A 241 -10.46 -2.03 -4.04
N VAL A 242 -11.73 -2.34 -4.20
CA VAL A 242 -12.75 -1.42 -4.69
C VAL A 242 -13.85 -1.22 -3.66
N VAL A 243 -14.37 0.01 -3.59
CA VAL A 243 -15.45 0.41 -2.69
C VAL A 243 -16.57 1.07 -3.51
N PRO A 244 -17.84 0.67 -3.31
CA PRO A 244 -18.97 1.31 -3.96
C PRO A 244 -19.15 2.77 -3.53
N THR A 245 -19.62 3.59 -4.47
CA THR A 245 -20.06 4.97 -4.28
C THR A 245 -21.40 5.15 -4.99
N GLU A 246 -22.06 6.30 -4.82
CA GLU A 246 -23.32 6.58 -5.52
C GLU A 246 -23.17 6.62 -7.05
N SER A 247 -21.98 6.97 -7.57
CA SER A 247 -21.73 7.15 -9.01
C SER A 247 -20.93 6.02 -9.67
N GLY A 248 -20.70 4.90 -8.98
CA GLY A 248 -19.88 3.79 -9.46
C GLY A 248 -18.97 3.25 -8.36
N MET A 249 -17.74 2.84 -8.71
CA MET A 249 -16.76 2.34 -7.75
C MET A 249 -15.49 3.19 -7.73
N VAL A 250 -14.88 3.30 -6.55
CA VAL A 250 -13.51 3.81 -6.40
C VAL A 250 -12.60 2.66 -6.00
N ALA A 251 -11.42 2.61 -6.62
CA ALA A 251 -10.30 1.83 -6.12
C ALA A 251 -9.63 2.56 -4.97
N VAL A 252 -9.21 1.79 -3.97
CA VAL A 252 -8.59 2.29 -2.75
C VAL A 252 -7.38 1.42 -2.42
N ALA A 253 -6.27 2.04 -2.04
CA ALA A 253 -5.15 1.39 -1.39
C ALA A 253 -4.79 2.12 -0.09
N LEU A 254 -4.61 1.37 0.99
CA LEU A 254 -4.32 1.85 2.33
C LEU A 254 -3.10 1.13 2.87
N ALA A 255 -2.26 1.83 3.62
CA ALA A 255 -1.19 1.21 4.39
C ALA A 255 -0.87 2.03 5.65
N ALA A 256 -0.36 1.34 6.68
CA ALA A 256 0.13 1.98 7.88
C ALA A 256 1.21 1.17 8.58
N GLN A 257 2.02 1.89 9.34
CA GLN A 257 2.88 1.39 10.40
C GLN A 257 2.57 2.23 11.65
N ALA A 258 2.19 1.59 12.75
CA ALA A 258 1.98 2.29 14.01
C ALA A 258 3.31 2.62 14.70
N ASP A 259 3.38 3.71 15.46
CA ASP A 259 4.57 4.07 16.25
C ASP A 259 4.94 2.99 17.28
N SER A 260 3.95 2.20 17.73
CA SER A 260 4.15 1.05 18.62
C SER A 260 4.78 -0.16 17.91
N GLY A 261 4.74 -0.19 16.57
CA GLY A 261 5.20 -1.31 15.74
C GLY A 261 4.29 -2.53 15.74
N THR A 262 3.14 -2.50 16.40
CA THR A 262 2.27 -3.69 16.55
C THR A 262 1.27 -3.85 15.39
N TYR A 263 0.91 -5.10 15.11
CA TYR A 263 -0.16 -5.44 14.16
C TYR A 263 -1.50 -4.80 14.56
N ASP A 264 -1.90 -4.95 15.82
CA ASP A 264 -3.22 -4.49 16.30
C ASP A 264 -3.37 -2.98 16.15
N ASP A 265 -2.36 -2.20 16.52
CA ASP A 265 -2.42 -0.74 16.39
C ASP A 265 -2.42 -0.31 14.92
N ALA A 266 -1.65 -0.98 14.05
CA ALA A 266 -1.64 -0.68 12.62
C ALA A 266 -2.98 -1.01 11.93
N THR A 267 -3.65 -2.12 12.30
CA THR A 267 -5.01 -2.42 11.80
C THR A 267 -6.05 -1.41 12.33
N ALA A 268 -5.90 -0.92 13.56
CA ALA A 268 -6.75 0.13 14.11
C ALA A 268 -6.59 1.44 13.34
N ILE A 269 -5.37 1.81 12.96
CA ILE A 269 -5.10 2.96 12.09
C ILE A 269 -5.82 2.79 10.74
N LEU A 270 -5.69 1.64 10.07
CA LEU A 270 -6.37 1.40 8.79
C LEU A 270 -7.90 1.49 8.92
N SER A 271 -8.45 0.98 10.03
CA SER A 271 -9.88 1.08 10.31
C SER A 271 -10.34 2.53 10.49
N ARG A 272 -9.53 3.39 11.12
CA ARG A 272 -9.82 4.83 11.23
C ARG A 272 -9.76 5.54 9.86
N LEU A 273 -8.83 5.16 8.99
CA LEU A 273 -8.75 5.66 7.61
C LEU A 273 -9.97 5.23 6.79
N ALA A 274 -10.40 3.98 6.93
CA ALA A 274 -11.60 3.49 6.26
C ALA A 274 -12.87 4.19 6.75
N VAL A 275 -13.02 4.40 8.07
CA VAL A 275 -14.13 5.19 8.63
C VAL A 275 -14.12 6.62 8.08
N LEU A 276 -12.95 7.27 8.02
CA LEU A 276 -12.82 8.58 7.38
C LEU A 276 -13.33 8.52 5.93
N LEU A 277 -12.79 7.61 5.12
CA LEU A 277 -13.20 7.43 3.73
C LEU A 277 -14.71 7.21 3.59
N GLY A 278 -15.29 6.35 4.46
CA GLY A 278 -16.72 6.04 4.49
C GLY A 278 -17.62 7.27 4.61
N ARG A 279 -17.19 8.30 5.36
CA ARG A 279 -17.94 9.56 5.51
C ARG A 279 -17.94 10.42 4.25
N HIS A 280 -17.02 10.19 3.32
CA HIS A 280 -16.85 10.97 2.10
C HIS A 280 -17.19 10.19 0.83
N LEU A 281 -17.64 8.93 0.91
CA LEU A 281 -17.95 8.10 -0.28
C LEU A 281 -18.99 8.74 -1.21
N ASN A 282 -19.95 9.51 -0.67
CA ASN A 282 -20.95 10.26 -1.43
C ASN A 282 -20.38 11.50 -2.14
N GLU A 283 -19.22 12.00 -1.70
CA GLU A 283 -18.53 13.13 -2.32
C GLU A 283 -17.54 12.68 -3.40
N LEU A 284 -17.15 11.40 -3.38
CA LEU A 284 -16.25 10.80 -4.35
C LEU A 284 -16.99 10.44 -5.64
N ARG A 285 -16.39 10.79 -6.78
CA ARG A 285 -16.83 10.31 -8.09
C ARG A 285 -16.23 8.95 -8.37
N GLY A 286 -17.00 7.89 -8.16
CA GLY A 286 -16.70 6.56 -8.68
C GLY A 286 -16.72 6.52 -10.20
N GLY A 287 -16.12 5.47 -10.75
CA GLY A 287 -16.16 5.16 -12.17
C GLY A 287 -16.65 3.73 -12.43
N SER A 288 -16.65 3.36 -13.70
CA SER A 288 -17.07 2.04 -14.17
C SER A 288 -16.19 1.61 -15.33
N CYS A 289 -16.22 0.31 -15.63
CA CYS A 289 -15.62 -0.19 -16.85
C CYS A 289 -16.41 0.33 -18.05
N THR A 290 -15.70 0.77 -19.09
CA THR A 290 -16.36 1.11 -20.36
C THR A 290 -16.72 -0.19 -21.07
N PRO A 291 -17.93 -0.34 -21.64
CA PRO A 291 -18.31 -1.51 -22.43
C PRO A 291 -17.39 -1.79 -23.62
#